data_AF-A0AAQ0BWS6-F1
#
_entry.id   AF-A0AAQ0BWS6-F1
#
_cell.length_a   1.000
_cell.length_b   1.000
_cell.length_c   1.000
_cell.angle_alpha   90.00
_cell.angle_beta   90.00
_cell.angle_gamma   90.00
#
_symmetry.space_group_name_H-M   'P 1'
#
loop_
_entity.id
_entity.type
_entity.pdbx_description
1 polymer ?
#
loop_
_entity_poly.entity_id
_entity_poly.type
_entity_poly.pdbx_seq_one_letter_code
_entity_poly.pdbx_strand_id
1 'polypeptide(L)'
;MADSPGASTAFAADEPIREGMYGPMHWLDDRHVTALLAPYVCGGWDLGDYARFADLGGSDARRLLRLLPPPARGDRQNNAPSICDLLRAAARTDGLTLEGYMIRAPRWDERISVDTVCVPETQILTRTGQQLDDEACPSYQHWLGLVDVLGLDQDATPPDDMRFLVRDASSARWLWAWWD
;
A
#
# COMPACT_ATOMS: atom_id res chain seq x y z
N MET A 1 -33.33 8.29 -58.48
CA MET A 1 -33.99 9.19 -57.51
C MET A 1 -34.97 8.31 -56.75
N ALA A 2 -34.76 7.89 -55.51
CA ALA A 2 -33.89 8.40 -54.45
C ALA A 2 -33.23 7.25 -53.67
N ASP A 3 -32.04 7.56 -53.19
CA ASP A 3 -31.15 6.79 -52.32
C ASP A 3 -31.71 6.79 -50.88
N SER A 4 -31.65 5.66 -50.17
CA SER A 4 -31.96 5.59 -48.73
C SER A 4 -30.67 5.78 -47.92
N PRO A 5 -30.66 6.62 -46.87
CA PRO A 5 -29.43 7.00 -46.20
C PRO A 5 -28.92 5.86 -45.32
N GLY A 6 -27.63 5.58 -45.45
CA GLY A 6 -26.90 4.61 -44.64
C GLY A 6 -27.00 4.93 -43.15
N ALA A 7 -27.18 3.87 -42.36
CA ALA A 7 -26.93 3.89 -40.94
C ALA A 7 -25.43 4.17 -40.71
N SER A 8 -25.10 5.42 -40.41
CA SER A 8 -23.81 5.76 -39.82
C SER A 8 -23.89 5.42 -38.34
N THR A 9 -23.52 4.19 -38.01
CA THR A 9 -23.15 3.81 -36.65
C THR A 9 -21.88 4.59 -36.34
N ALA A 10 -22.04 5.76 -35.72
CA ALA A 10 -20.90 6.46 -35.12
C ALA A 10 -20.33 5.51 -34.06
N PHE A 11 -19.21 4.88 -34.38
CA PHE A 11 -18.33 4.33 -33.36
C PHE A 11 -18.11 5.47 -32.36
N ALA A 12 -18.53 5.27 -31.11
CA ALA A 12 -18.11 6.16 -30.04
C ALA A 12 -16.59 6.24 -30.14
N ALA A 13 -16.07 7.40 -30.54
CA ALA A 13 -14.65 7.62 -30.56
C ALA A 13 -14.18 7.34 -29.12
N ASP A 14 -13.19 6.46 -28.96
CA ASP A 14 -12.49 6.28 -27.69
C ASP A 14 -12.11 7.68 -27.21
N GLU A 15 -12.82 8.16 -26.19
CA GLU A 15 -12.48 9.43 -25.56
C GLU A 15 -11.05 9.27 -25.06
N PRO A 16 -10.13 10.20 -25.40
CA PRO A 16 -8.72 10.01 -25.08
C PRO A 16 -8.59 9.79 -23.58
N ILE A 17 -7.93 8.68 -23.20
CA ILE A 17 -7.68 8.34 -21.79
C ILE A 17 -7.04 9.58 -21.15
N ARG A 18 -7.77 10.17 -20.21
CA ARG A 18 -7.28 11.33 -19.47
C ARG A 18 -6.22 10.83 -18.50
N GLU A 19 -5.00 11.34 -18.63
CA GLU A 19 -3.90 10.98 -17.73
C GLU A 19 -4.06 11.67 -16.36
N GLY A 20 -3.76 10.92 -15.30
CA GLY A 20 -3.61 11.40 -13.92
C GLY A 20 -2.16 11.28 -13.45
N MET A 21 -1.89 11.69 -12.20
CA MET A 21 -0.51 11.75 -11.67
C MET A 21 0.17 10.37 -11.58
N TYR A 22 -0.57 9.36 -11.13
CA TYR A 22 -0.03 8.02 -10.87
C TYR A 22 -0.52 6.96 -11.86
N GLY A 23 -1.20 7.38 -12.92
CA GLY A 23 -1.77 6.54 -13.96
C GLY A 23 -2.96 7.22 -14.63
N PRO A 24 -3.61 6.55 -15.59
CA PRO A 24 -4.88 7.01 -16.15
C PRO A 24 -5.88 7.41 -15.07
N MET A 25 -6.69 8.44 -15.31
CA MET A 25 -7.86 8.72 -14.46
C MET A 25 -8.71 7.45 -14.32
N HIS A 26 -9.31 7.27 -13.15
CA HIS A 26 -10.11 6.10 -12.76
C HIS A 26 -9.34 4.77 -12.64
N TRP A 27 -8.01 4.77 -12.70
CA TRP A 27 -7.24 3.52 -12.69
C TRP A 27 -7.49 2.64 -11.46
N LEU A 28 -7.87 3.22 -10.31
CA LEU A 28 -8.18 2.44 -9.11
C LEU A 28 -9.42 1.57 -9.31
N ASP A 29 -10.46 2.10 -9.94
CA ASP A 29 -11.69 1.36 -10.21
C ASP A 29 -11.54 0.45 -11.43
N ASP A 30 -10.96 0.98 -12.52
CA ASP A 30 -10.76 0.26 -13.79
C ASP A 30 -9.86 -0.97 -13.64
N ARG A 31 -8.90 -0.92 -12.70
CA ARG A 31 -8.02 -2.06 -12.37
C ARG A 31 -8.50 -2.86 -11.17
N HIS A 32 -9.71 -2.61 -10.67
CA HIS A 32 -10.34 -3.29 -9.54
C HIS A 32 -9.57 -3.19 -8.22
N VAL A 33 -8.78 -2.13 -8.05
CA VAL A 33 -8.03 -1.87 -6.82
C VAL A 33 -8.96 -1.47 -5.69
N THR A 34 -9.94 -0.58 -5.94
CA THR A 34 -10.94 -0.21 -4.93
C THR A 34 -11.70 -1.44 -4.42
N ALA A 35 -12.09 -2.34 -5.33
CA ALA A 35 -12.77 -3.58 -4.98
C ALA A 35 -11.85 -4.55 -4.21
N LEU A 36 -10.56 -4.60 -4.55
CA LEU A 36 -9.57 -5.39 -3.81
C LEU A 36 -9.39 -4.89 -2.37
N LEU A 37 -9.35 -3.57 -2.18
CA LEU A 37 -9.09 -2.95 -0.88
C LEU A 37 -10.33 -2.75 -0.02
N ALA A 38 -11.54 -2.91 -0.56
CA ALA A 38 -12.79 -2.74 0.18
C ALA A 38 -12.86 -3.49 1.53
N PRO A 39 -12.40 -4.76 1.65
CA PRO A 39 -12.40 -5.47 2.94
C PRO A 39 -11.43 -4.90 3.99
N TYR A 40 -10.44 -4.13 3.54
CA TYR A 40 -9.40 -3.54 4.37
C TYR A 40 -9.70 -2.10 4.78
N VAL A 41 -10.77 -1.49 4.25
CA VAL A 41 -11.14 -0.10 4.55
C VAL A 41 -11.57 0.01 6.01
N CYS A 42 -10.93 0.94 6.73
CA CYS A 42 -11.22 1.18 8.13
C CYS A 42 -12.62 1.79 8.29
N GLY A 43 -13.42 1.27 9.22
CA GLY A 43 -14.77 1.78 9.48
C GLY A 43 -14.76 3.27 9.82
N GLY A 44 -15.64 4.04 9.18
CA GLY A 44 -15.73 5.51 9.36
C GLY A 44 -14.69 6.32 8.59
N TRP A 45 -13.79 5.68 7.84
CA TRP A 45 -12.76 6.36 7.06
C TRP A 45 -13.03 6.39 5.56
N ASP A 46 -14.13 5.81 5.08
CA ASP A 46 -14.58 6.02 3.69
C ASP A 46 -15.24 7.41 3.57
N LEU A 47 -14.46 8.39 3.13
CA LEU A 47 -14.84 9.80 3.02
C LEU A 47 -15.12 10.21 1.56
N GLY A 48 -15.45 9.26 0.69
CA GLY A 48 -15.70 9.52 -0.73
C GLY A 48 -14.43 9.42 -1.56
N ASP A 49 -13.66 10.50 -1.73
CA ASP A 49 -12.42 10.45 -2.52
C ASP A 49 -11.18 10.05 -1.69
N TYR A 50 -11.34 9.87 -0.38
CA TYR A 50 -10.30 9.42 0.55
C TYR A 50 -10.80 8.20 1.33
N ALA A 51 -9.95 7.19 1.49
CA ALA A 51 -10.23 6.07 2.39
C ALA A 51 -8.95 5.53 3.04
N ARG A 52 -8.97 5.34 4.37
CA ARG A 52 -7.90 4.61 5.07
C ARG A 52 -8.13 3.11 4.98
N PHE A 53 -7.05 2.35 4.82
CA PHE A 53 -7.05 0.90 4.91
C PHE A 53 -6.00 0.43 5.91
N ALA A 54 -6.25 -0.73 6.51
CA ALA A 54 -5.31 -1.40 7.40
C ALA A 54 -5.29 -2.89 7.11
N ASP A 55 -4.33 -3.60 7.69
CA ASP A 55 -4.27 -5.07 7.70
C ASP A 55 -4.03 -5.73 6.34
N LEU A 56 -3.59 -4.98 5.34
CA LEU A 56 -3.28 -5.51 4.02
C LEU A 56 -2.00 -6.35 4.07
N GLY A 57 -2.09 -7.63 3.71
CA GLY A 57 -0.94 -8.54 3.69
C GLY A 57 -1.09 -9.70 2.69
N GLY A 58 -0.10 -10.58 2.70
CA GLY A 58 -0.18 -11.89 2.04
C GLY A 58 -0.54 -11.85 0.55
N SER A 59 -1.52 -12.68 0.14
CA SER A 59 -1.90 -12.83 -1.26
C SER A 59 -2.45 -11.55 -1.88
N ASP A 60 -3.15 -10.72 -1.10
CA ASP A 60 -3.77 -9.50 -1.60
C ASP A 60 -2.77 -8.35 -1.73
N ALA A 61 -1.75 -8.27 -0.87
CA ALA A 61 -0.58 -7.41 -1.12
C ALA A 61 0.12 -7.79 -2.44
N ARG A 62 0.29 -9.10 -2.70
CA ARG A 62 0.86 -9.59 -3.97
C ARG A 62 -0.04 -9.26 -5.17
N ARG A 63 -1.36 -9.33 -4.99
CA ARG A 63 -2.33 -8.99 -6.03
C ARG A 63 -2.28 -7.50 -6.34
N LEU A 64 -2.26 -6.66 -5.32
CA LEU A 64 -2.18 -5.21 -5.47
C LEU A 64 -0.93 -4.80 -6.24
N LEU A 65 0.22 -5.40 -5.92
CA LEU A 65 1.48 -5.15 -6.64
C LEU A 65 1.37 -5.34 -8.16
N ARG A 66 0.57 -6.32 -8.62
CA ARG A 66 0.35 -6.57 -10.06
C ARG A 66 -0.60 -5.57 -10.71
N LEU A 67 -1.49 -4.96 -9.93
CA LEU A 67 -2.48 -3.99 -10.41
C LEU A 67 -1.88 -2.58 -10.57
N LEU A 68 -0.82 -2.26 -9.80
CA LEU A 68 -0.18 -0.94 -9.85
C LEU A 68 0.27 -0.56 -11.27
N PRO A 69 -0.24 0.55 -11.83
CA PRO A 69 0.27 1.12 -13.07
C PRO A 69 1.72 1.59 -12.88
N PRO A 70 2.53 1.66 -13.95
CA PRO A 70 3.95 2.00 -13.83
C PRO A 70 4.25 3.28 -13.02
N PRO A 71 3.51 4.40 -13.16
CA PRO A 71 3.80 5.61 -12.38
C PRO A 71 3.52 5.46 -10.88
N ALA A 72 2.54 4.63 -10.49
CA ALA A 72 2.22 4.37 -9.08
C ALA A 72 3.27 3.51 -8.35
N ARG A 73 4.13 2.78 -9.08
CA ARG A 73 5.06 1.81 -8.47
C ARG A 73 6.16 2.46 -7.63
N GLY A 74 6.48 3.71 -7.94
CA GLY A 74 7.49 4.50 -7.24
C GLY A 74 6.93 5.38 -6.14
N ASP A 75 5.63 5.28 -5.80
CA ASP A 75 5.07 6.09 -4.72
C ASP A 75 5.78 5.81 -3.40
N ARG A 76 6.06 6.89 -2.66
CA ARG A 76 6.75 6.91 -1.38
C ARG A 76 6.05 7.95 -0.51
N GLN A 77 5.29 7.51 0.48
CA GLN A 77 4.74 8.42 1.48
C GLN A 77 5.89 9.07 2.24
N ASN A 78 6.14 10.36 1.99
CA ASN A 78 7.10 11.17 2.74
C ASN A 78 8.43 10.47 3.07
N ASN A 79 9.08 9.95 2.03
CA ASN A 79 10.35 9.22 2.06
C ASN A 79 10.30 7.77 2.59
N ALA A 80 9.12 7.25 2.93
CA ALA A 80 8.91 5.82 3.16
C ALA A 80 9.51 4.97 2.01
N PRO A 81 9.83 3.70 2.28
CA PRO A 81 10.19 2.76 1.21
C PRO A 81 9.13 2.75 0.10
N SER A 82 9.53 2.36 -1.11
CA SER A 82 8.56 2.36 -2.22
C SER A 82 7.39 1.43 -1.90
N ILE A 83 6.19 1.79 -2.36
CA ILE A 83 5.01 0.93 -2.22
C ILE A 83 5.28 -0.48 -2.77
N CYS A 84 6.12 -0.60 -3.81
CA CYS A 84 6.55 -1.87 -4.35
C CYS A 84 7.36 -2.72 -3.36
N ASP A 85 8.29 -2.11 -2.61
CA ASP A 85 9.10 -2.84 -1.61
C ASP A 85 8.24 -3.30 -0.44
N LEU A 86 7.34 -2.42 0.03
CA LEU A 86 6.41 -2.71 1.11
C LEU A 86 5.44 -3.84 0.72
N LEU A 87 4.84 -3.78 -0.48
CA LEU A 87 3.95 -4.84 -0.96
C LEU A 87 4.68 -6.17 -1.19
N ARG A 88 5.92 -6.14 -1.67
CA ARG A 88 6.75 -7.36 -1.76
C ARG A 88 7.03 -7.94 -0.39
N ALA A 89 7.26 -7.11 0.64
CA ALA A 89 7.50 -7.56 2.00
C ALA A 89 6.27 -8.19 2.61
N ALA A 90 5.13 -7.51 2.52
CA ALA A 90 3.85 -8.03 3.00
C ALA A 90 3.42 -9.32 2.28
N ALA A 91 3.79 -9.47 1.01
CA ALA A 91 3.47 -10.67 0.24
C ALA A 91 4.29 -11.91 0.63
N ARG A 92 5.47 -11.75 1.23
CA ARG A 92 6.43 -12.85 1.49
C ARG A 92 6.65 -13.16 2.97
N THR A 93 6.24 -12.25 3.86
CA THR A 93 6.46 -12.37 5.30
C THR A 93 5.14 -12.65 6.00
N ASP A 94 5.03 -13.82 6.62
CA ASP A 94 3.80 -14.24 7.30
C ASP A 94 3.47 -13.28 8.46
N GLY A 95 2.21 -12.81 8.48
CA GLY A 95 1.70 -11.90 9.51
C GLY A 95 2.12 -10.43 9.37
N LEU A 96 2.97 -10.08 8.39
CA LEU A 96 3.27 -8.68 8.08
C LEU A 96 2.05 -8.04 7.42
N THR A 97 1.63 -6.88 7.93
CA THR A 97 0.53 -6.10 7.35
C THR A 97 0.93 -4.66 7.08
N LEU A 98 0.24 -4.03 6.14
CA LEU A 98 0.41 -2.65 5.73
C LEU A 98 -0.86 -1.85 6.04
N GLU A 99 -0.67 -0.58 6.38
CA GLU A 99 -1.74 0.40 6.49
C GLU A 99 -1.39 1.63 5.64
N GLY A 100 -2.42 2.38 5.28
CA GLY A 100 -2.27 3.53 4.43
C GLY A 100 -3.60 4.09 3.99
N TYR A 101 -3.61 4.73 2.83
CA TYR A 101 -4.80 5.36 2.29
C TYR A 101 -4.89 5.28 0.76
N MET A 102 -6.13 5.37 0.28
CA MET A 102 -6.48 5.54 -1.13
C MET A 102 -6.94 6.98 -1.36
N ILE A 103 -6.51 7.55 -2.47
CA ILE A 103 -7.07 8.75 -3.07
C ILE A 103 -7.76 8.33 -4.34
N ARG A 104 -9.08 8.47 -4.42
CA ARG A 104 -9.94 7.99 -5.51
C ARG A 104 -10.34 9.12 -6.46
N ALA A 105 -10.88 8.72 -7.61
CA ALA A 105 -11.56 9.62 -8.51
C ALA A 105 -12.61 10.48 -7.75
N PRO A 106 -12.86 11.73 -8.18
CA PRO A 106 -12.41 12.37 -9.41
C PRO A 106 -11.05 13.08 -9.30
N ARG A 107 -10.27 12.80 -8.26
CA ARG A 107 -8.99 13.49 -8.05
C ARG A 107 -7.97 13.12 -9.12
N TRP A 108 -7.23 14.12 -9.60
CA TRP A 108 -6.19 13.90 -10.62
C TRP A 108 -4.98 13.11 -10.07
N ASP A 109 -4.82 13.12 -8.75
CA ASP A 109 -3.74 12.45 -8.01
C ASP A 109 -4.19 11.11 -7.39
N GLU A 110 -5.09 10.39 -8.07
CA GLU A 110 -5.52 9.04 -7.70
C GLU A 110 -4.34 8.15 -7.37
N ARG A 111 -4.27 7.65 -6.14
CA ARG A 111 -3.14 6.86 -5.64
C ARG A 111 -3.50 5.93 -4.51
N ILE A 112 -2.58 5.02 -4.23
CA ILE A 112 -2.50 4.30 -2.97
C ILE A 112 -1.16 4.66 -2.37
N SER A 113 -1.17 5.07 -1.12
CA SER A 113 0.06 5.31 -0.36
C SER A 113 0.02 4.44 0.88
N VAL A 114 1.15 3.81 1.16
CA VAL A 114 1.38 3.03 2.39
C VAL A 114 2.21 3.90 3.31
N ASP A 115 1.67 4.19 4.49
CA ASP A 115 2.31 5.04 5.51
C ASP A 115 2.78 4.24 6.72
N THR A 116 2.36 2.97 6.83
CA THR A 116 2.56 2.16 8.02
C THR A 116 2.86 0.71 7.68
N VAL A 117 3.78 0.09 8.43
CA VAL A 117 3.99 -1.35 8.45
C VAL A 117 3.89 -1.89 9.88
N CYS A 118 3.26 -3.05 10.00
CA CYS A 118 3.20 -3.86 11.20
C CYS A 118 3.90 -5.20 10.93
N VAL A 119 5.01 -5.47 11.63
CA VAL A 119 5.76 -6.73 11.53
C VAL A 119 5.62 -7.52 12.83
N PRO A 120 5.22 -8.81 12.80
CA PRO A 120 5.28 -9.65 13.98
C PRO A 120 6.70 -9.70 14.54
N GLU A 121 6.88 -9.53 15.85
CA GLU A 121 8.21 -9.56 16.47
C GLU A 121 8.95 -10.86 16.16
N THR A 122 8.23 -11.97 16.07
CA THR A 122 8.76 -13.28 15.68
C THR A 122 9.47 -13.28 14.33
N GLN A 123 9.03 -12.45 13.38
CA GLN A 123 9.70 -12.31 12.09
C GLN A 123 11.02 -11.55 12.20
N ILE A 124 11.09 -10.55 13.08
CA ILE A 124 12.34 -9.83 13.35
C ILE A 124 13.32 -10.77 14.04
N LEU A 125 12.88 -11.48 15.09
CA LEU A 125 13.65 -12.51 15.79
C LEU A 125 14.21 -13.57 14.83
N THR A 126 13.38 -14.08 13.92
CA THR A 126 13.78 -15.12 12.95
C THR A 126 14.85 -14.62 11.98
N ARG A 127 14.80 -13.33 11.64
CA ARG A 127 15.71 -12.69 10.67
C ARG A 127 17.03 -12.26 11.29
N THR A 128 16.98 -11.59 12.43
CA THR A 128 18.15 -10.99 13.09
C THR A 128 18.81 -11.91 14.12
N GLY A 129 18.07 -12.90 14.64
CA GLY A 129 18.50 -13.71 15.79
C GLY A 129 18.54 -12.92 17.11
N GLN A 130 18.03 -11.69 17.13
CA GLN A 130 18.11 -10.79 18.28
C GLN A 130 16.71 -10.46 18.81
N GLN A 131 16.52 -10.68 20.10
CA GLN A 131 15.35 -10.14 20.79
C GLN A 131 15.53 -8.64 20.97
N LEU A 132 14.56 -7.89 20.48
CA LEU A 132 14.54 -6.45 20.58
C LEU A 132 14.08 -6.04 21.98
N ASP A 133 14.79 -5.06 22.55
CA ASP A 133 14.48 -4.52 23.86
C ASP A 133 13.37 -3.46 23.75
N ASP A 134 12.22 -3.74 24.35
CA ASP A 134 11.03 -2.89 24.33
C ASP A 134 11.29 -1.55 25.03
N GLU A 135 12.02 -1.56 26.14
CA GLU A 135 12.32 -0.33 26.91
C GLU A 135 13.21 0.65 26.13
N ALA A 136 13.95 0.14 25.15
CA ALA A 136 14.80 0.91 24.25
C ALA A 136 14.13 1.23 22.91
N CYS A 137 12.84 0.92 22.72
CA CYS A 137 12.12 1.19 21.47
C CYS A 137 11.61 2.65 21.42
N PRO A 138 11.83 3.40 20.32
CA PRO A 138 12.59 3.03 19.13
C PRO A 138 14.10 3.17 19.32
N SER A 139 14.87 2.26 18.71
CA SER A 139 16.32 2.41 18.56
C SER A 139 16.76 2.07 17.14
N TYR A 140 17.99 2.48 16.77
CA TYR A 140 18.56 2.15 15.47
C TYR A 140 18.62 0.63 15.21
N GLN A 141 18.73 -0.20 16.25
CA GLN A 141 18.68 -1.66 16.09
C GLN A 141 17.29 -2.17 15.69
N HIS A 142 16.22 -1.55 16.20
CA HIS A 142 14.85 -1.84 15.77
C HIS A 142 14.67 -1.50 14.29
N TRP A 143 15.20 -0.34 13.87
CA TRP A 143 15.19 0.06 12.47
C TRP A 143 15.96 -0.94 11.58
N LEU A 144 17.17 -1.34 11.96
CA LEU A 144 17.94 -2.34 11.19
C LEU A 144 17.23 -3.69 11.10
N GLY A 145 16.59 -4.14 12.17
CA GLY A 145 15.77 -5.36 12.14
C GLY A 145 14.59 -5.24 11.18
N LEU A 146 13.95 -4.07 11.15
CA LEU A 146 12.88 -3.77 10.20
C LEU A 146 13.39 -3.75 8.74
N VAL A 147 14.54 -3.11 8.48
CA VAL A 147 15.20 -3.08 7.16
C VAL A 147 15.44 -4.48 6.64
N ASP A 148 15.93 -5.40 7.47
CA ASP A 148 16.22 -6.78 7.06
C ASP A 148 14.94 -7.57 6.73
N VAL A 149 13.90 -7.45 7.56
CA VAL A 149 12.59 -8.09 7.28
C VAL A 149 11.98 -7.53 5.98
N LEU A 150 12.03 -6.20 5.82
CA LEU A 150 11.51 -5.49 4.66
C LEU A 150 12.39 -5.64 3.41
N GLY A 151 13.61 -6.18 3.54
CA GLY A 151 14.54 -6.36 2.44
C GLY A 151 14.86 -5.06 1.73
N LEU A 152 15.04 -3.99 2.50
CA LEU A 152 15.32 -2.64 2.00
C LEU A 152 16.81 -2.43 1.79
N ASP A 153 17.14 -1.47 0.94
CA ASP A 153 18.50 -0.98 0.77
C ASP A 153 18.96 -0.18 2.01
N GLN A 154 20.29 -0.07 2.17
CA GLN A 154 20.90 0.57 3.34
C GLN A 154 20.67 2.09 3.41
N ASP A 155 20.25 2.71 2.31
CA ASP A 155 19.91 4.13 2.21
C ASP A 155 18.42 4.42 2.47
N ALA A 156 17.63 3.41 2.84
CA ALA A 156 16.25 3.59 3.23
C ALA A 156 16.13 4.56 4.41
N THR A 157 15.15 5.46 4.33
CA THR A 157 14.88 6.45 5.38
C THR A 157 14.15 5.78 6.55
N PRO A 158 14.65 5.94 7.79
CA PRO A 158 13.95 5.44 8.98
C PRO A 158 12.54 6.05 9.10
N PRO A 159 11.59 5.33 9.71
CA PRO A 159 10.27 5.88 10.07
C PRO A 159 10.38 7.00 11.11
N ASP A 160 9.36 7.87 11.13
CA ASP A 160 9.23 8.95 12.10
C ASP A 160 8.85 8.45 13.49
N ASP A 161 8.10 7.33 13.57
CA ASP A 161 7.75 6.67 14.82
C ASP A 161 7.84 5.14 14.71
N MET A 162 8.29 4.49 15.78
CA MET A 162 8.23 3.03 15.93
C MET A 162 7.94 2.63 17.36
N ARG A 163 7.12 1.60 17.53
CA ARG A 163 6.77 1.05 18.84
C ARG A 163 6.27 -0.38 18.75
N PHE A 164 6.35 -1.12 19.85
CA PHE A 164 5.66 -2.40 19.96
C PHE A 164 4.18 -2.21 20.26
N LEU A 165 3.35 -3.00 19.61
CA LEU A 165 1.91 -3.09 19.84
C LEU A 165 1.52 -4.53 20.16
N VAL A 166 0.46 -4.69 20.95
CA VAL A 166 -0.29 -5.95 21.10
C VAL A 166 -1.63 -5.75 20.40
N ARG A 167 -1.90 -6.52 19.35
CA ARG A 167 -3.06 -6.32 18.47
C ARG A 167 -4.27 -7.17 18.83
N ASP A 168 -4.07 -8.21 19.62
CA ASP A 168 -5.12 -9.14 20.02
C ASP A 168 -4.85 -9.71 21.43
N ALA A 169 -5.69 -10.64 21.88
CA ALA A 169 -5.54 -11.27 23.20
C ALA A 169 -4.40 -12.29 23.29
N SER A 170 -3.65 -12.56 22.21
CA SER A 170 -2.62 -13.61 22.17
C SER A 170 -1.30 -13.24 22.84
N SER A 171 -1.17 -11.99 23.33
CA SER A 171 0.08 -11.42 23.84
C SER A 171 1.23 -11.41 22.83
N ALA A 172 1.00 -11.80 21.58
CA ALA A 172 1.98 -11.59 20.51
C ALA A 172 2.24 -10.09 20.37
N ARG A 173 3.45 -9.75 19.94
CA ARG A 173 3.87 -8.37 19.73
C ARG A 173 4.16 -8.11 18.27
N TRP A 174 3.89 -6.90 17.85
CA TRP A 174 4.17 -6.40 16.52
C TRP A 174 4.98 -5.12 16.64
N LEU A 175 6.07 -5.03 15.87
CA LEU A 175 6.75 -3.77 15.65
C LEU A 175 5.95 -2.98 14.63
N TRP A 176 5.38 -1.87 15.08
CA TRP A 176 4.69 -0.89 14.26
C TRP A 176 5.67 0.23 13.90
N ALA A 177 5.68 0.63 12.64
CA ALA A 177 6.53 1.70 12.12
C ALA A 177 5.75 2.57 11.13
N TRP A 178 5.87 3.88 11.27
CA TRP A 178 5.10 4.87 10.52
C TRP A 178 5.97 6.02 9.98
N TRP A 179 5.65 6.47 8.77
CA TRP A 179 6.24 7.63 8.12
C TRP A 179 5.17 8.71 7.96
N ASP A 180 5.47 9.94 8.40
CA ASP A 180 4.56 11.09 8.30
C ASP A 180 4.53 11.66 6.90
#